data_AF-A0A960N4V9-F1
#
_entry.id   AF-A0A960N4V9-F1
#
_cell.length_a   1.000
_cell.length_b   1.000
_cell.length_c   1.000
_cell.angle_alpha   90.00
_cell.angle_beta   90.00
_cell.angle_gamma   90.00
#
_symmetry.space_group_name_H-M   'P 1'
#
loop_
_entity.id
_entity.type
_entity.pdbx_description
1 polymer ?
#
loop_
_entity_poly.entity_id
_entity_poly.type
_entity_poly.pdbx_seq_one_letter_code
_entity_poly.pdbx_strand_id
1 'polypeptide(L)'
;RESATAGAVKVFAPELQAVYHKPEAEQTPHDKQVRMLIQRQVDLAVEKVDTKLKDDAKKRYTELQEKLKSFDHLKPAPLPEVYSVTDLGNTVPVSHIFDAPEKQFHPGYLTILDPTAAKLPAAAEQPENSSGARTTFANWLTQPDNRITTRVIVNRLWQYHFGVGIVPNANDFGKQGLPPTHPELLDWMARRFVADGWSLKKMHKLIMTSATWRQSALVEASPAAAQGDPENSLLWRQHIRRLEAEQVRDATLAVGREIDLKMGGEGITGETTNRRAIYQRLMKNPRTLFLNTFDGPDGFNSCSRRDVTT
;
A
#
# COMPACT_ATOMS: atom_id res chain seq x y z
N ARG A 1 -16.38 25.40 -23.14
CA ARG A 1 -15.60 25.14 -21.90
C ARG A 1 -16.20 25.92 -20.72
N GLU A 2 -16.20 27.26 -20.75
CA GLU A 2 -16.73 28.11 -19.66
C GLU A 2 -18.15 27.77 -19.22
N SER A 3 -19.09 27.62 -20.16
CA SER A 3 -20.47 27.21 -19.85
C SER A 3 -20.56 25.83 -19.18
N ALA A 4 -19.70 24.88 -19.57
CA ALA A 4 -19.65 23.56 -18.95
C ALA A 4 -19.07 23.61 -17.53
N THR A 5 -18.05 24.44 -17.32
CA THR A 5 -17.49 24.73 -15.99
C THR A 5 -18.52 25.38 -15.08
N ALA A 6 -19.16 26.47 -15.51
CA ALA A 6 -20.20 27.15 -14.73
C ALA A 6 -21.38 26.22 -14.42
N GLY A 7 -21.82 25.42 -15.40
CA GLY A 7 -22.87 24.44 -15.22
C GLY A 7 -22.52 23.34 -14.22
N ALA A 8 -21.27 22.84 -14.24
CA ALA A 8 -20.81 21.83 -13.30
C ALA A 8 -20.70 22.36 -11.87
N VAL A 9 -20.18 23.58 -11.69
CA VAL A 9 -20.05 24.21 -10.37
C VAL A 9 -21.42 24.53 -9.76
N LYS A 10 -22.40 24.93 -10.57
CA LYS A 10 -23.76 25.30 -10.11
C LYS A 10 -24.53 24.15 -9.41
N VAL A 11 -24.14 22.89 -9.65
CA VAL A 11 -24.80 21.72 -9.04
C VAL A 11 -24.46 21.59 -7.54
N PHE A 12 -23.34 22.16 -7.10
CA PHE A 12 -22.90 22.07 -5.71
C PHE A 12 -23.62 23.09 -4.81
N ALA A 13 -23.63 22.85 -3.50
CA ALA A 13 -24.18 23.78 -2.52
C ALA A 13 -23.48 25.16 -2.58
N PRO A 14 -24.15 26.26 -2.24
CA PRO A 14 -23.58 27.61 -2.32
C PRO A 14 -22.25 27.78 -1.59
N GLU A 15 -22.08 27.11 -0.45
CA GLU A 15 -20.85 27.11 0.34
C GLU A 15 -19.67 26.52 -0.44
N LEU A 16 -19.90 25.41 -1.16
CA LEU A 16 -18.88 24.75 -1.98
C LEU A 16 -18.56 25.55 -3.25
N GLN A 17 -19.54 26.25 -3.81
CA GLN A 17 -19.31 27.17 -4.93
C GLN A 17 -18.41 28.33 -4.49
N ALA A 18 -18.65 28.90 -3.30
CA ALA A 18 -17.81 29.95 -2.75
C ALA A 18 -16.36 29.47 -2.55
N VAL A 19 -16.16 28.25 -2.04
CA VAL A 19 -14.83 27.63 -1.91
C VAL A 19 -14.14 27.47 -3.27
N TYR A 20 -14.86 27.04 -4.31
CA TYR A 20 -14.31 26.86 -5.65
C TYR A 20 -13.81 28.17 -6.28
N HIS A 21 -14.53 29.28 -6.06
CA HIS A 21 -14.20 30.59 -6.62
C HIS A 21 -13.21 31.40 -5.78
N LYS A 22 -12.87 30.92 -4.58
CA LYS A 22 -11.91 31.58 -3.69
C LYS A 22 -10.53 31.73 -4.36
N PRO A 23 -9.84 32.87 -4.25
CA PRO A 23 -8.48 33.02 -4.77
C PRO A 23 -7.50 32.03 -4.12
N GLU A 24 -6.53 31.51 -4.89
CA GLU A 24 -5.60 30.49 -4.40
C GLU A 24 -4.78 30.94 -3.17
N ALA A 25 -4.46 32.23 -3.09
CA ALA A 25 -3.76 32.82 -1.95
C ALA A 25 -4.57 32.79 -0.63
N GLU A 26 -5.91 32.71 -0.71
CA GLU A 26 -6.80 32.72 0.46
C GLU A 26 -7.30 31.31 0.83
N GLN A 27 -6.98 30.30 0.02
CA GLN A 27 -7.46 28.94 0.20
C GLN A 27 -6.74 28.24 1.35
N THR A 28 -7.52 27.75 2.32
CA THR A 28 -7.04 26.80 3.32
C THR A 28 -6.75 25.44 2.69
N PRO A 29 -5.99 24.52 3.34
CA PRO A 29 -5.81 23.16 2.82
C PRO A 29 -7.13 22.41 2.58
N HIS A 30 -8.12 22.65 3.43
CA HIS A 30 -9.47 22.11 3.26
C HIS A 30 -10.15 22.70 2.01
N ASP A 31 -10.04 24.01 1.79
CA ASP A 31 -10.56 24.66 0.58
C ASP A 31 -9.92 24.07 -0.68
N LYS A 32 -8.60 23.83 -0.65
CA LYS A 32 -7.88 23.18 -1.75
C LYS A 32 -8.38 21.76 -2.01
N GLN A 33 -8.64 20.98 -0.95
CA GLN A 33 -9.19 19.63 -1.06
C GLN A 33 -10.58 19.64 -1.70
N VAL A 34 -11.47 20.48 -1.19
CA VAL A 34 -12.84 20.64 -1.72
C VAL A 34 -12.78 21.09 -3.18
N ARG A 35 -11.97 22.09 -3.49
CA ARG A 35 -11.78 22.58 -4.87
C ARG A 35 -11.24 21.49 -5.78
N MET A 36 -10.27 20.68 -5.34
CA MET A 36 -9.76 19.55 -6.11
C MET A 36 -10.87 18.53 -6.43
N LEU A 37 -11.74 18.21 -5.46
CA LEU A 37 -12.85 17.28 -5.66
C LEU A 37 -13.90 17.84 -6.65
N ILE A 38 -14.23 19.14 -6.54
CA ILE A 38 -15.11 19.82 -7.49
C ILE A 38 -14.48 19.87 -8.88
N GLN A 39 -13.18 20.16 -8.96
CA GLN A 39 -12.45 20.26 -10.23
C GLN A 39 -12.52 18.96 -11.03
N ARG A 40 -12.48 17.79 -10.38
CA ARG A 40 -12.67 16.50 -11.06
C ARG A 40 -14.02 16.38 -11.79
N GLN A 41 -15.08 16.95 -11.22
CA GLN A 41 -16.40 16.98 -11.87
C GLN A 41 -16.46 18.03 -12.98
N VAL A 42 -15.79 19.16 -12.79
CA VAL A 42 -15.62 20.18 -13.84
C VAL A 42 -14.87 19.61 -15.04
N ASP A 43 -13.76 18.93 -14.81
CA ASP A 43 -12.92 18.34 -15.87
C ASP A 43 -13.72 17.30 -16.67
N LEU A 44 -14.45 16.43 -15.98
CA LEU A 44 -15.35 15.46 -16.62
C LEU A 44 -16.45 16.15 -17.46
N ALA A 45 -17.03 17.25 -16.95
CA ALA A 45 -18.03 18.01 -17.68
C ALA A 45 -17.44 18.73 -18.91
N VAL A 46 -16.19 19.19 -18.82
CA VAL A 46 -15.45 19.81 -19.93
C VAL A 46 -15.09 18.78 -20.98
N GLU A 47 -14.68 17.58 -20.58
CA GLU A 47 -14.35 16.47 -21.48
C GLU A 47 -15.57 16.05 -22.31
N LYS A 48 -16.77 16.07 -21.69
CA LYS A 48 -18.05 15.74 -22.33
C LYS A 48 -18.75 16.92 -22.99
N VAL A 49 -18.04 18.01 -23.30
CA VAL A 49 -18.64 19.21 -23.93
C VAL A 49 -19.30 18.89 -25.28
N ASP A 50 -18.74 17.95 -26.03
CA ASP A 50 -19.23 17.48 -27.32
C ASP A 50 -20.68 16.98 -27.26
N THR A 51 -21.09 16.37 -26.15
CA THR A 51 -22.47 15.90 -25.90
C THR A 51 -23.48 17.04 -25.84
N LYS A 52 -23.04 18.26 -25.53
CA LYS A 52 -23.88 19.46 -25.42
C LYS A 52 -23.85 20.35 -26.66
N LEU A 53 -22.94 20.08 -27.61
CA LEU A 53 -22.86 20.81 -28.87
C LEU A 53 -23.95 20.33 -29.85
N LYS A 54 -24.53 21.26 -30.59
CA LYS A 54 -25.56 20.99 -31.61
C LYS A 54 -25.08 21.40 -33.00
N ASP A 55 -25.64 20.75 -34.02
CA ASP A 55 -25.58 21.12 -35.42
C ASP A 55 -24.16 21.44 -35.92
N ASP A 56 -23.96 22.63 -36.49
CA ASP A 56 -22.71 23.04 -37.13
C ASP A 56 -21.55 23.19 -36.13
N ALA A 57 -21.84 23.53 -34.87
CA ALA A 57 -20.82 23.60 -33.83
C ALA A 57 -20.23 22.21 -33.51
N LYS A 58 -21.07 21.16 -33.57
CA LYS A 58 -20.62 19.78 -33.36
C LYS A 58 -19.77 19.29 -34.52
N LYS A 59 -20.16 19.58 -35.77
CA LYS A 59 -19.37 19.27 -36.98
C LYS A 59 -18.00 19.93 -36.94
N ARG A 60 -17.96 21.23 -36.61
CA ARG A 60 -16.69 21.97 -36.48
C ARG A 60 -15.80 21.40 -35.38
N TYR A 61 -16.39 20.99 -34.24
CA TYR A 61 -15.63 20.36 -33.16
C TYR A 61 -15.01 19.03 -33.60
N THR A 62 -15.76 18.16 -34.29
CA THR A 62 -15.24 16.88 -34.79
C THR A 62 -14.13 17.07 -35.82
N GLU A 63 -14.28 18.00 -36.75
CA GLU A 63 -13.23 18.33 -37.73
C GLU A 63 -11.95 18.85 -37.05
N LEU A 64 -12.08 19.70 -36.03
CA LEU A 64 -10.94 20.20 -35.28
C LEU A 64 -10.26 19.10 -34.46
N GLN A 65 -11.01 18.16 -33.90
CA GLN A 65 -10.46 16.99 -33.21
C GLN A 65 -9.69 16.06 -34.15
N GLU A 66 -10.20 15.82 -35.36
CA GLU A 66 -9.49 15.05 -36.38
C GLU A 66 -8.19 15.74 -36.82
N LYS A 67 -8.23 17.07 -37.02
CA LYS A 67 -7.02 17.86 -37.26
C LYS A 67 -6.05 17.78 -36.09
N LEU A 68 -6.52 17.78 -34.84
CA LEU A 68 -5.64 17.67 -33.69
C LEU A 68 -4.95 16.30 -33.62
N LYS A 69 -5.68 15.23 -33.96
CA LYS A 69 -5.17 13.85 -33.98
C LYS A 69 -4.03 13.67 -34.99
N SER A 70 -4.05 14.37 -36.12
CA SER A 70 -2.94 14.28 -37.08
C SER A 70 -1.60 14.77 -36.48
N PHE A 71 -1.65 15.63 -35.47
CA PHE A 71 -0.49 16.12 -34.72
C PHE A 71 -0.16 15.29 -33.47
N ASP A 72 -0.86 14.19 -33.20
CA ASP A 72 -0.60 13.37 -31.99
C ASP A 72 0.83 12.82 -31.96
N HIS A 73 1.46 12.60 -33.12
CA HIS A 73 2.86 12.19 -33.23
C HIS A 73 3.87 13.23 -32.69
N LEU A 74 3.46 14.49 -32.55
CA LEU A 74 4.28 15.55 -31.95
C LEU A 74 4.19 15.58 -30.42
N LYS A 75 3.23 14.86 -29.83
CA LYS A 75 3.08 14.83 -28.38
C LYS A 75 4.29 14.12 -27.76
N PRO A 76 4.86 14.67 -26.67
CA PRO A 76 5.88 13.95 -25.92
C PRO A 76 5.27 12.64 -25.38
N ALA A 77 6.14 11.65 -25.14
CA ALA A 77 5.73 10.46 -24.41
C ALA A 77 5.08 10.88 -23.08
N PRO A 78 3.97 10.22 -22.67
CA PRO A 78 3.33 10.54 -21.40
C PRO A 78 4.32 10.33 -20.25
N LEU A 79 4.27 11.22 -19.27
CA LEU A 79 5.08 11.06 -18.08
C LEU A 79 4.67 9.78 -17.34
N PRO A 80 5.60 9.05 -16.73
CA PRO A 80 5.27 7.90 -15.91
C PRO A 80 4.40 8.36 -14.74
N GLU A 81 3.20 7.80 -14.65
CA GLU A 81 2.30 8.06 -13.53
C GLU A 81 2.72 7.22 -12.33
N VAL A 82 2.79 7.87 -11.17
CA VAL A 82 3.06 7.21 -9.89
C VAL A 82 1.91 7.51 -8.95
N TYR A 83 1.32 6.46 -8.37
CA TYR A 83 0.40 6.63 -7.26
C TYR A 83 1.16 7.22 -6.08
N SER A 84 0.87 8.47 -5.77
CA SER A 84 1.47 9.19 -4.65
C SER A 84 0.38 9.69 -3.71
N VAL A 85 0.75 9.87 -2.45
CA VAL A 85 -0.06 10.54 -1.45
C VAL A 85 0.69 11.79 -1.06
N THR A 86 0.10 12.95 -1.33
CA THR A 86 0.66 14.25 -0.95
C THR A 86 -0.28 14.98 -0.01
N ASP A 87 0.28 15.86 0.80
CA ASP A 87 -0.50 16.86 1.52
C ASP A 87 -1.01 17.94 0.55
N LEU A 88 -2.05 18.67 0.97
CA LEU A 88 -2.68 19.75 0.21
C LEU A 88 -2.27 21.13 0.76
N GLY A 89 -0.99 21.27 1.14
CA GLY A 89 -0.42 22.50 1.66
C GLY A 89 0.65 22.27 2.72
N ASN A 90 1.19 23.37 3.23
CA ASN A 90 2.26 23.43 4.23
C ASN A 90 1.76 23.48 5.68
N THR A 91 0.44 23.57 5.89
CA THR A 91 -0.16 23.62 7.22
C THR A 91 -0.75 22.26 7.62
N VAL A 92 -0.53 21.87 8.88
CA VAL A 92 -1.15 20.66 9.44
C VAL A 92 -2.65 20.92 9.60
N PRO A 93 -3.53 20.09 9.02
CA PRO A 93 -4.97 20.26 9.19
C PRO A 93 -5.38 20.01 10.64
N VAL A 94 -6.33 20.80 11.13
CA VAL A 94 -6.95 20.57 12.43
C VAL A 94 -7.78 19.29 12.35
N SER A 95 -7.54 18.37 13.29
CA SER A 95 -8.30 17.13 13.37
C SER A 95 -9.43 17.28 14.38
N HIS A 96 -10.59 16.75 14.04
CA HIS A 96 -11.82 16.84 14.84
C HIS A 96 -12.26 15.45 15.28
N ILE A 97 -12.81 15.34 16.49
CA ILE A 97 -13.40 14.09 16.96
C ILE A 97 -14.71 13.86 16.20
N PHE A 98 -14.87 12.66 15.62
CA PHE A 98 -16.03 12.34 14.78
C PHE A 98 -17.37 12.60 15.51
N ASP A 99 -17.50 12.15 16.75
CA ASP A 99 -18.71 12.33 17.57
C ASP A 99 -18.78 13.69 18.30
N ALA A 100 -17.76 14.54 18.15
CA ALA A 100 -17.65 15.83 18.81
C ALA A 100 -16.84 16.80 17.93
N PRO A 101 -17.40 17.28 16.81
CA PRO A 101 -16.67 18.06 15.81
C PRO A 101 -16.16 19.40 16.35
N GLU A 102 -16.74 19.93 17.42
CA GLU A 102 -16.23 21.11 18.14
C GLU A 102 -14.92 20.83 18.88
N LYS A 103 -14.63 19.56 19.20
CA LYS A 103 -13.40 19.15 19.89
C LYS A 103 -12.31 18.89 18.87
N GLN A 104 -11.33 19.78 18.91
CA GLN A 104 -10.11 19.67 18.14
C GLN A 104 -9.09 18.81 18.89
N PHE A 105 -8.26 18.08 18.17
CA PHE A 105 -7.09 17.43 18.72
C PHE A 105 -5.89 17.62 17.82
N HIS A 106 -4.72 17.63 18.44
CA HIS A 106 -3.44 17.67 17.75
C HIS A 106 -2.75 16.30 17.87
N PRO A 107 -1.91 15.92 16.89
CA PRO A 107 -1.04 14.76 17.05
C PRO A 107 -0.21 14.89 18.33
N GLY A 108 -0.14 13.81 19.11
CA GLY A 108 0.56 13.80 20.38
C GLY A 108 0.82 12.39 20.88
N TYR A 109 1.58 12.27 21.98
CA TYR A 109 1.80 11.01 22.67
C TYR A 109 0.63 10.71 23.61
N LEU A 110 0.48 9.44 23.98
CA LEU A 110 -0.50 9.04 24.98
C LEU A 110 -0.11 9.68 26.32
N THR A 111 -0.90 10.64 26.78
CA THR A 111 -0.63 11.41 28.01
C THR A 111 -0.60 10.54 29.26
N ILE A 112 -1.21 9.36 29.22
CA ILE A 112 -1.13 8.34 30.28
C ILE A 112 0.27 7.71 30.40
N LEU A 113 1.04 7.69 29.32
CA LEU A 113 2.42 7.17 29.30
C LEU A 113 3.43 8.28 29.60
N ASP A 114 3.17 9.47 29.07
CA ASP A 114 4.01 10.65 29.28
C ASP A 114 3.12 11.92 29.29
N PRO A 115 2.97 12.59 30.44
CA PRO A 115 2.14 13.79 30.55
C PRO A 115 2.79 15.02 29.90
N THR A 116 4.04 14.93 29.43
CA THR A 116 4.70 16.04 28.76
C THR A 116 4.08 16.30 27.39
N ALA A 117 3.97 17.58 27.02
CA ALA A 117 3.51 17.96 25.69
C ALA A 117 4.44 17.34 24.65
N ALA A 118 3.86 16.62 23.68
CA ALA A 118 4.61 15.92 22.66
C ALA A 118 5.50 16.89 21.88
N LYS A 119 6.81 16.75 22.03
CA LYS A 119 7.79 17.44 21.19
C LYS A 119 7.93 16.68 19.89
N LEU A 120 7.01 16.92 18.97
CA LEU A 120 7.15 16.41 17.61
C LEU A 120 8.41 17.02 17.00
N PRO A 121 9.31 16.22 16.39
CA PRO A 121 10.47 16.77 15.71
C PRO A 121 10.00 17.78 14.66
N ALA A 122 10.60 18.97 14.65
CA ALA A 122 10.35 19.93 13.58
C ALA A 122 10.67 19.24 12.24
N ALA A 123 9.81 19.42 11.23
CA ALA A 123 10.09 18.92 9.90
C ALA A 123 11.41 19.52 9.44
N ALA A 124 12.43 18.68 9.19
CA ALA A 124 13.75 19.13 8.78
C ALA A 124 13.71 19.92 7.45
N GLU A 125 12.73 19.60 6.61
CA GLU A 125 12.39 20.29 5.38
C GLU A 125 10.87 20.35 5.25
N GLN A 126 10.32 21.52 4.89
CA GLN A 126 8.93 21.69 4.51
C GLN A 126 8.85 21.85 2.98
N PRO A 127 8.48 20.80 2.24
CA PRO A 127 8.21 20.91 0.81
C PRO A 127 7.07 21.91 0.57
N GLU A 128 7.05 22.58 -0.59
CA GLU A 128 6.01 23.58 -0.93
C GLU A 128 4.57 23.04 -0.74
N ASN A 129 4.37 21.74 -0.96
CA ASN A 129 3.07 21.06 -0.85
C ASN A 129 3.00 20.05 0.31
N SER A 130 3.77 20.21 1.39
CA SER A 130 3.60 19.37 2.56
C SER A 130 3.85 20.05 3.90
N SER A 131 3.06 19.65 4.89
CA SER A 131 3.24 20.01 6.29
C SER A 131 4.52 19.43 6.90
N GLY A 132 5.14 18.44 6.25
CA GLY A 132 6.29 17.69 6.75
C GLY A 132 5.96 16.68 7.87
N ALA A 133 4.72 16.65 8.35
CA ALA A 133 4.31 15.81 9.49
C ALA A 133 4.51 14.30 9.23
N ARG A 134 4.17 13.82 8.03
CA ARG A 134 4.39 12.40 7.66
C ARG A 134 5.86 12.04 7.61
N THR A 135 6.70 12.92 7.06
CA THR A 135 8.16 12.72 7.01
C THR A 135 8.75 12.70 8.41
N THR A 136 8.35 13.64 9.27
CA THR A 136 8.72 13.65 10.69
C THR A 136 8.36 12.32 11.36
N PHE A 137 7.12 11.85 11.18
CA PHE A 137 6.66 10.59 11.76
C PHE A 137 7.42 9.38 11.21
N ALA A 138 7.67 9.33 9.90
CA ALA A 138 8.45 8.27 9.27
C ALA A 138 9.90 8.24 9.79
N ASN A 139 10.53 9.41 9.92
CA ASN A 139 11.88 9.54 10.48
C ASN A 139 11.92 9.06 11.93
N TRP A 140 10.94 9.45 12.75
CA TRP A 140 10.79 8.96 14.13
C TRP A 140 10.59 7.44 14.20
N LEU A 141 9.73 6.88 13.34
CA LEU A 141 9.42 5.45 13.32
C LEU A 141 10.63 4.60 12.91
N THR A 142 11.53 5.16 12.10
CA THR A 142 12.72 4.50 11.53
C THR A 142 14.02 4.87 12.24
N GLN A 143 13.96 5.55 13.40
CA GLN A 143 15.16 5.84 14.18
C GLN A 143 15.86 4.53 14.60
N PRO A 144 17.20 4.49 14.61
CA PRO A 144 17.95 3.27 14.98
C PRO A 144 17.69 2.76 16.40
N ASP A 145 17.25 3.63 17.31
CA ASP A 145 16.87 3.31 18.69
C ASP A 145 15.43 2.80 18.81
N ASN A 146 14.60 2.95 17.77
CA ASN A 146 13.26 2.39 17.73
C ASN A 146 13.31 0.87 17.47
N ARG A 147 13.18 0.11 18.56
CA ARG A 147 13.29 -1.36 18.54
C ARG A 147 12.04 -2.04 17.99
N ILE A 148 10.87 -1.42 18.09
CA ILE A 148 9.60 -2.09 17.78
C ILE A 148 9.46 -2.24 16.26
N THR A 149 9.59 -1.15 15.50
CA THR A 149 9.47 -1.15 14.03
C THR A 149 10.35 -2.23 13.40
N THR A 150 11.60 -2.26 13.84
CA THR A 150 12.63 -3.17 13.34
C THR A 150 12.34 -4.63 13.68
N ARG A 151 11.89 -4.92 14.92
CA ARG A 151 11.47 -6.27 15.32
C ARG A 151 10.24 -6.74 14.54
N VAL A 152 9.26 -5.86 14.32
CA VAL A 152 8.03 -6.18 13.57
C VAL A 152 8.35 -6.54 12.13
N ILE A 153 9.14 -5.72 11.41
CA ILE A 153 9.44 -6.00 9.99
C ILE A 153 10.26 -7.28 9.84
N VAL A 154 11.27 -7.49 10.70
CA VAL A 154 12.08 -8.72 10.66
C VAL A 154 11.25 -9.96 10.97
N ASN A 155 10.35 -9.88 11.96
CA ASN A 155 9.44 -10.98 12.27
C ASN A 155 8.50 -11.29 11.10
N ARG A 156 8.00 -10.27 10.39
CA ARG A 156 7.19 -10.46 9.18
C ARG A 156 7.99 -11.14 8.08
N LEU A 157 9.23 -10.73 7.84
CA LEU A 157 10.11 -11.39 6.86
C LEU A 157 10.38 -12.84 7.22
N TRP A 158 10.59 -13.12 8.51
CA TRP A 158 10.71 -14.48 9.03
C TRP A 158 9.43 -15.28 8.79
N GLN A 159 8.28 -14.73 9.16
CA GLN A 159 6.96 -15.34 8.98
C GLN A 159 6.66 -15.66 7.51
N TYR A 160 6.99 -14.78 6.56
CA TYR A 160 6.80 -15.05 5.13
C TYR A 160 7.61 -16.26 4.65
N HIS A 161 8.80 -16.45 5.21
CA HIS A 161 9.66 -17.58 4.89
C HIS A 161 9.19 -18.86 5.59
N PHE A 162 9.03 -18.84 6.92
CA PHE A 162 8.75 -20.03 7.73
C PHE A 162 7.26 -20.33 7.93
N GLY A 163 6.35 -19.46 7.47
CA GLY A 163 4.90 -19.55 7.68
C GLY A 163 4.43 -18.99 9.04
N VAL A 164 5.25 -19.11 10.07
CA VAL A 164 5.02 -18.57 11.42
C VAL A 164 6.19 -17.67 11.81
N GLY A 165 5.89 -16.53 12.44
CA GLY A 165 6.90 -15.60 12.95
C GLY A 165 7.61 -16.14 14.20
N ILE A 166 8.77 -15.56 14.54
CA ILE A 166 9.41 -15.78 15.85
C ILE A 166 8.46 -15.35 16.97
N VAL A 167 7.76 -14.22 16.77
CA VAL A 167 6.53 -13.88 17.47
C VAL A 167 5.36 -14.39 16.62
N PRO A 168 4.56 -15.36 17.08
CA PRO A 168 3.51 -15.99 16.27
C PRO A 168 2.46 -14.99 15.75
N ASN A 169 2.06 -14.02 16.59
CA ASN A 169 1.14 -12.96 16.19
C ASN A 169 1.90 -11.69 15.77
N ALA A 170 2.08 -11.49 14.47
CA ALA A 170 2.79 -10.32 13.95
C ALA A 170 2.05 -8.98 14.14
N ASN A 171 0.81 -8.98 14.62
CA ASN A 171 0.05 -7.76 14.95
C ASN A 171 0.15 -7.37 16.43
N ASP A 172 0.69 -8.22 17.31
CA ASP A 172 0.76 -7.95 18.74
C ASP A 172 2.15 -8.26 19.29
N PHE A 173 2.95 -7.21 19.45
CA PHE A 173 4.26 -7.22 20.12
C PHE A 173 4.17 -6.70 21.56
N GLY A 174 2.96 -6.48 22.07
CA GLY A 174 2.70 -6.02 23.42
C GLY A 174 2.73 -7.15 24.45
N LYS A 175 2.43 -6.80 25.71
CA LYS A 175 2.35 -7.77 26.81
C LYS A 175 1.15 -8.72 26.71
N GLN A 176 0.18 -8.40 25.86
CA GLN A 176 -1.00 -9.23 25.60
C GLN A 176 -0.74 -10.29 24.52
N GLY A 177 0.31 -10.09 23.71
CA GLY A 177 0.75 -11.05 22.70
C GLY A 177 1.56 -12.21 23.29
N LEU A 178 1.82 -13.22 22.46
CA LEU A 178 2.70 -14.33 22.82
C LEU A 178 4.17 -13.88 22.79
N PRO A 179 5.01 -14.37 23.73
CA PRO A 179 6.43 -14.06 23.72
C PRO A 179 7.12 -14.65 22.48
N PRO A 180 8.25 -14.05 22.03
CA PRO A 180 9.05 -14.61 20.95
C PRO A 180 9.63 -15.98 21.36
N THR A 181 9.60 -16.96 20.45
CA THR A 181 10.24 -18.26 20.66
C THR A 181 11.76 -18.14 20.82
N HIS A 182 12.37 -17.22 20.06
CA HIS A 182 13.81 -16.97 20.03
C HIS A 182 14.11 -15.47 20.17
N PRO A 183 14.04 -14.91 21.40
CA PRO A 183 14.20 -13.46 21.62
C PRO A 183 15.57 -12.93 21.18
N GLU A 184 16.64 -13.67 21.44
CA GLU A 184 18.00 -13.26 21.08
C GLU A 184 18.21 -13.22 19.56
N LEU A 185 17.64 -14.20 18.84
CA LEU A 185 17.66 -14.23 17.38
C LEU A 185 16.92 -13.03 16.79
N LEU A 186 15.72 -12.74 17.29
CA LEU A 186 14.93 -11.61 16.84
C LEU A 186 15.69 -10.29 17.05
N ASP A 187 16.32 -10.12 18.21
CA ASP A 187 17.12 -8.93 18.53
C ASP A 187 18.37 -8.81 17.67
N TRP A 188 19.05 -9.92 17.43
CA TRP A 188 20.21 -9.96 16.55
C TRP A 188 19.83 -9.60 15.11
N MET A 189 18.76 -10.19 14.57
CA MET A 189 18.28 -9.90 13.22
C MET A 189 17.81 -8.45 13.09
N ALA A 190 17.14 -7.90 14.10
CA ALA A 190 16.72 -6.50 14.13
C ALA A 190 17.93 -5.56 14.06
N ARG A 191 18.94 -5.76 14.91
CA ARG A 191 20.19 -4.95 14.87
C ARG A 191 20.89 -5.09 13.51
N ARG A 192 20.96 -6.31 12.98
CA ARG A 192 21.57 -6.58 11.67
C ARG A 192 20.83 -5.85 10.54
N PHE A 193 19.51 -5.81 10.58
CA PHE A 193 18.68 -5.12 9.58
C PHE A 193 19.00 -3.63 9.50
N VAL A 194 19.09 -2.97 10.66
CA VAL A 194 19.46 -1.55 10.75
C VAL A 194 20.90 -1.34 10.27
N ALA A 195 21.84 -2.17 10.71
CA ALA A 195 23.25 -2.09 10.31
C ALA A 195 23.46 -2.30 8.81
N ASP A 196 22.61 -3.11 8.15
CA ASP A 196 22.64 -3.36 6.72
C ASP A 196 21.97 -2.27 5.87
N GLY A 197 21.47 -1.20 6.51
CA GLY A 197 20.81 -0.06 5.88
C GLY A 197 19.37 -0.35 5.49
N TRP A 198 18.62 -1.10 6.32
CA TRP A 198 17.21 -1.44 6.08
C TRP A 198 16.96 -2.22 4.78
N SER A 199 17.98 -2.93 4.28
CA SER A 199 17.90 -3.67 3.03
C SER A 199 17.13 -4.99 3.17
N LEU A 200 15.88 -5.00 2.73
CA LEU A 200 15.04 -6.21 2.70
C LEU A 200 15.74 -7.35 1.93
N LYS A 201 16.38 -7.04 0.80
CA LYS A 201 17.11 -8.01 -0.02
C LYS A 201 18.23 -8.72 0.74
N LYS A 202 19.04 -7.97 1.51
CA LYS A 202 20.10 -8.56 2.34
C LYS A 202 19.51 -9.46 3.42
N MET A 203 18.42 -9.04 4.06
CA MET A 203 17.76 -9.85 5.09
C MET A 203 17.13 -11.14 4.52
N HIS A 204 16.46 -11.08 3.37
CA HIS A 204 15.97 -12.29 2.70
C HIS A 204 17.13 -13.24 2.36
N LYS A 205 18.25 -12.74 1.82
CA LYS A 205 19.43 -13.57 1.53
C LYS A 205 19.97 -14.22 2.80
N LEU A 206 20.07 -13.47 3.90
CA LEU A 206 20.54 -14.00 5.19
C LEU A 206 19.66 -15.16 5.66
N ILE A 207 18.34 -15.00 5.65
CA ILE A 207 17.39 -16.06 6.03
C ILE A 207 17.55 -17.26 5.09
N MET A 208 17.51 -17.04 3.77
CA MET A 208 17.53 -18.12 2.77
C MET A 208 18.86 -18.90 2.70
N THR A 209 19.95 -18.33 3.22
CA THR A 209 21.27 -18.99 3.27
C THR A 209 21.58 -19.59 4.64
N SER A 210 20.72 -19.38 5.64
CA SER A 210 20.87 -19.99 6.96
C SER A 210 20.83 -21.52 6.90
N ALA A 211 21.41 -22.17 7.91
CA ALA A 211 21.28 -23.62 8.06
C ALA A 211 19.81 -24.01 8.32
N THR A 212 19.10 -23.23 9.14
CA THR A 212 17.68 -23.42 9.48
C THR A 212 16.79 -23.44 8.24
N TRP A 213 16.95 -22.48 7.32
CA TRP A 213 16.15 -22.45 6.08
C TRP A 213 16.39 -23.66 5.17
N ARG A 214 17.63 -24.14 5.13
CA ARG A 214 18.07 -25.23 4.25
C ARG A 214 17.81 -26.63 4.83
N GLN A 215 17.20 -26.73 6.01
CA GLN A 215 16.74 -28.01 6.54
C GLN A 215 15.68 -28.63 5.62
N SER A 216 15.61 -29.97 5.65
CA SER A 216 14.55 -30.71 4.95
C SER A 216 13.25 -30.68 5.75
N ALA A 217 12.11 -30.68 5.05
CA ALA A 217 10.81 -30.95 5.67
C ALA A 217 10.54 -32.46 5.79
N LEU A 218 11.23 -33.29 5.00
CA LEU A 218 11.09 -34.75 4.94
C LEU A 218 11.95 -35.45 6.00
N VAL A 219 12.10 -34.85 7.18
CA VAL A 219 12.83 -35.46 8.29
C VAL A 219 11.87 -36.32 9.09
N GLU A 220 12.19 -37.61 9.24
CA GLU A 220 11.48 -38.49 10.15
C GLU A 220 11.62 -37.98 11.58
N ALA A 221 10.50 -37.62 12.19
CA ALA A 221 10.49 -37.12 13.55
C ALA A 221 10.87 -38.26 14.51
N SER A 222 11.93 -38.09 15.29
CA SER A 222 12.15 -39.01 16.42
C SER A 222 10.94 -38.91 17.38
N PRO A 223 10.56 -40.00 18.06
CA PRO A 223 9.44 -39.95 19.02
C PRO A 223 9.61 -38.85 20.08
N ALA A 224 10.86 -38.61 20.49
CA ALA A 224 11.21 -37.53 21.42
C ALA A 224 10.98 -36.13 20.83
N ALA A 225 11.32 -35.89 19.56
CA ALA A 225 11.08 -34.60 18.90
C ALA A 225 9.59 -34.37 18.64
N ALA A 226 8.86 -35.41 18.21
CA ALA A 226 7.42 -35.32 17.97
C ALA A 226 6.61 -35.04 19.25
N GLN A 227 7.03 -35.58 20.39
CA GLN A 227 6.38 -35.30 21.69
C GLN A 227 6.87 -34.00 22.34
N GLY A 228 8.15 -33.66 22.20
CA GLY A 228 8.75 -32.50 22.85
C GLY A 228 8.46 -31.15 22.17
N ASP A 229 8.33 -31.13 20.85
CA ASP A 229 8.03 -29.93 20.07
C ASP A 229 7.14 -30.26 18.85
N PRO A 230 5.86 -30.59 19.09
CA PRO A 230 4.92 -30.98 18.03
C PRO A 230 4.69 -29.86 17.00
N GLU A 231 4.71 -28.61 17.46
CA GLU A 231 4.51 -27.41 16.62
C GLU A 231 5.79 -26.99 15.86
N ASN A 232 6.92 -27.68 16.08
CA ASN A 232 8.21 -27.35 15.50
C ASN A 232 8.65 -25.89 15.80
N SER A 233 8.33 -25.40 16.99
CA SER A 233 8.69 -24.05 17.46
C SER A 233 10.20 -23.84 17.56
N LEU A 234 10.96 -24.91 17.78
CA LEU A 234 12.44 -24.92 17.85
C LEU A 234 13.09 -25.07 16.47
N LEU A 235 12.30 -25.22 15.39
CA LEU A 235 12.76 -25.26 14.01
C LEU A 235 13.81 -26.38 13.78
N TRP A 236 13.49 -27.58 14.27
CA TRP A 236 14.32 -28.77 14.10
C TRP A 236 14.13 -29.42 12.73
N ARG A 237 13.07 -29.05 12.00
CA ARG A 237 12.85 -29.32 10.58
C ARG A 237 12.27 -28.10 9.86
N GLN A 238 12.26 -28.14 8.53
CA GLN A 238 11.54 -27.14 7.75
C GLN A 238 10.02 -27.38 7.79
N HIS A 239 9.23 -26.31 7.81
CA HIS A 239 7.76 -26.41 7.74
C HIS A 239 7.29 -26.73 6.33
N ILE A 240 6.35 -27.66 6.21
CA ILE A 240 5.57 -27.84 4.98
C ILE A 240 4.65 -26.65 4.84
N ARG A 241 4.72 -25.96 3.69
CA ARG A 241 3.90 -24.78 3.40
C ARG A 241 2.96 -25.09 2.25
N ARG A 242 1.69 -24.72 2.42
CA ARG A 242 0.73 -24.71 1.32
C ARG A 242 1.12 -23.62 0.33
N LEU A 243 1.03 -23.93 -0.96
CA LEU A 243 1.23 -22.93 -2.01
C LEU A 243 0.07 -21.93 -2.00
N GLU A 244 0.41 -20.64 -2.10
CA GLU A 244 -0.57 -19.58 -2.29
C GLU A 244 -1.25 -19.68 -3.66
N ALA A 245 -2.45 -19.11 -3.83
CA ALA A 245 -3.20 -19.15 -5.07
C ALA A 245 -2.37 -18.76 -6.32
N GLU A 246 -1.58 -17.70 -6.20
CA GLU A 246 -0.67 -17.20 -7.24
C GLU A 246 0.42 -18.22 -7.57
N GLN A 247 0.95 -18.90 -6.55
CA GLN A 247 1.99 -19.93 -6.71
C GLN A 247 1.42 -21.20 -7.31
N VAL A 248 0.20 -21.63 -6.92
CA VAL A 248 -0.50 -22.77 -7.53
C VAL A 248 -0.71 -22.52 -9.01
N ARG A 249 -1.16 -21.32 -9.37
CA ARG A 249 -1.33 -20.92 -10.77
C ARG A 249 -0.03 -20.99 -11.56
N ASP A 250 1.01 -20.33 -11.06
CA ASP A 250 2.33 -20.29 -11.70
C ASP A 250 2.92 -21.71 -11.83
N ALA A 251 2.71 -22.57 -10.82
CA ALA A 251 3.14 -23.96 -10.86
C ALA A 251 2.41 -24.77 -11.95
N THR A 252 1.09 -24.61 -12.09
CA THR A 252 0.30 -25.26 -13.14
C THR A 252 0.79 -24.86 -14.54
N LEU A 253 1.02 -23.57 -14.78
CA LEU A 253 1.57 -23.07 -16.05
C LEU A 253 3.00 -23.55 -16.29
N ALA A 254 3.81 -23.66 -15.23
CA ALA A 254 5.18 -24.16 -15.33
C ALA A 254 5.23 -25.65 -15.69
N VAL A 255 4.34 -26.47 -15.11
CA VAL A 255 4.21 -27.89 -15.46
C VAL A 255 3.79 -28.06 -16.93
N GLY A 256 2.88 -27.22 -17.40
CA GLY A 256 2.48 -27.17 -18.83
C GLY A 256 3.54 -26.59 -19.76
N ARG A 257 4.64 -26.03 -19.24
CA ARG A 257 5.67 -25.27 -19.99
C ARG A 257 5.13 -24.07 -20.75
N GLU A 258 4.03 -23.51 -20.29
CA GLU A 258 3.36 -22.37 -20.91
C GLU A 258 3.72 -21.04 -20.24
N ILE A 259 4.32 -21.08 -19.05
CA ILE A 259 4.61 -19.89 -18.25
C ILE A 259 5.54 -18.90 -18.96
N ASP A 260 5.11 -17.65 -19.05
CA ASP A 260 5.94 -16.53 -19.50
C ASP A 260 6.68 -15.92 -18.30
N LEU A 261 8.01 -16.05 -18.32
CA LEU A 261 8.93 -15.56 -17.29
C LEU A 261 9.45 -14.13 -17.57
N LYS A 262 8.96 -13.45 -18.61
CA LYS A 262 9.35 -12.07 -18.92
C LYS A 262 9.09 -11.17 -17.72
N MET A 263 10.14 -10.50 -17.24
CA MET A 263 10.06 -9.58 -16.10
C MET A 263 9.63 -8.18 -16.53
N GLY A 264 8.86 -7.49 -15.69
CA GLY A 264 8.41 -6.11 -15.89
C GLY A 264 7.32 -5.94 -16.96
N GLY A 265 7.05 -4.70 -17.36
CA GLY A 265 5.98 -4.37 -18.31
C GLY A 265 4.60 -4.21 -17.66
N GLU A 266 3.60 -3.88 -18.48
CA GLU A 266 2.25 -3.61 -17.98
C GLU A 266 1.59 -4.86 -17.38
N GLY A 267 0.83 -4.63 -16.31
CA GLY A 267 -0.04 -5.67 -15.77
C GLY A 267 -1.13 -6.04 -16.79
N ILE A 268 -1.52 -7.31 -16.84
CA ILE A 268 -2.50 -7.82 -17.80
C ILE A 268 -3.81 -8.14 -17.09
N THR A 269 -4.92 -7.74 -17.70
CA THR A 269 -6.26 -8.10 -17.24
C THR A 269 -6.66 -9.45 -17.83
N GLY A 270 -7.17 -10.35 -17.01
CA GLY A 270 -7.78 -11.61 -17.45
C GLY A 270 -7.01 -12.87 -17.06
N GLU A 271 -7.72 -13.98 -17.03
CA GLU A 271 -7.20 -15.29 -16.62
C GLU A 271 -6.40 -16.00 -17.75
N THR A 272 -6.54 -15.54 -18.99
CA THR A 272 -5.96 -16.14 -20.21
C THR A 272 -4.50 -15.81 -20.47
N THR A 273 -3.86 -14.99 -19.62
CA THR A 273 -2.44 -14.66 -19.78
C THR A 273 -1.55 -15.76 -19.22
N ASN A 274 -0.50 -16.15 -19.91
CA ASN A 274 0.46 -17.12 -19.34
C ASN A 274 1.56 -16.46 -18.50
N ARG A 275 1.48 -15.15 -18.27
CA ARG A 275 2.43 -14.45 -17.39
C ARG A 275 2.24 -14.87 -15.95
N ARG A 276 3.32 -14.75 -15.18
CA ARG A 276 3.32 -14.94 -13.73
C ARG A 276 2.22 -14.14 -13.06
N ALA A 277 1.56 -14.73 -12.06
CA ALA A 277 0.44 -14.15 -11.33
C ALA A 277 0.73 -12.76 -10.75
N ILE A 278 2.00 -12.46 -10.39
CA ILE A 278 2.42 -11.13 -9.92
C ILE A 278 2.16 -9.99 -10.94
N TYR A 279 2.04 -10.32 -12.24
CA TYR A 279 1.75 -9.36 -13.30
C TYR A 279 0.26 -9.30 -13.67
N GLN A 280 -0.61 -10.02 -12.97
CA GLN A 280 -2.04 -9.94 -13.20
C GLN A 280 -2.62 -8.70 -12.53
N ARG A 281 -3.50 -7.99 -13.25
CA ARG A 281 -4.30 -6.90 -12.66
C ARG A 281 -5.40 -7.50 -11.81
N LEU A 282 -5.31 -7.30 -10.50
CA LEU A 282 -6.37 -7.62 -9.57
C LEU A 282 -7.41 -6.50 -9.55
N MET A 283 -8.64 -6.82 -9.91
CA MET A 283 -9.76 -5.89 -9.80
C MET A 283 -10.53 -6.15 -8.50
N LYS A 284 -10.94 -5.09 -7.80
CA LYS A 284 -11.67 -5.21 -6.52
C LYS A 284 -13.02 -5.93 -6.64
N ASN A 285 -13.72 -5.75 -7.76
CA ASN A 285 -15.07 -6.29 -7.95
C ASN A 285 -15.08 -7.64 -8.70
N PRO A 286 -14.66 -7.73 -9.98
CA PRO A 286 -14.51 -9.03 -10.61
C PRO A 286 -13.25 -9.69 -10.06
N ARG A 287 -13.44 -10.57 -9.08
CA ARG A 287 -12.37 -11.44 -8.59
C ARG A 287 -12.18 -12.59 -9.58
N THR A 288 -10.93 -12.96 -9.82
CA THR A 288 -10.59 -14.14 -10.61
C THR A 288 -11.08 -15.38 -9.88
N LEU A 289 -11.84 -16.24 -10.55
CA LEU A 289 -12.41 -17.45 -9.96
C LEU A 289 -11.30 -18.35 -9.43
N PHE A 290 -10.24 -18.51 -10.21
CA PHE A 290 -9.10 -19.34 -9.84
C PHE A 290 -8.45 -18.89 -8.51
N LEU A 291 -8.12 -17.59 -8.37
CA LEU A 291 -7.47 -17.14 -7.15
C LEU A 291 -8.38 -17.28 -5.93
N ASN A 292 -9.68 -17.04 -6.07
CA ASN A 292 -10.64 -17.21 -4.99
C ASN A 292 -10.75 -18.67 -4.52
N THR A 293 -10.69 -19.64 -5.44
CA THR A 293 -10.75 -21.06 -5.11
C THR A 293 -9.58 -21.51 -4.24
N PHE A 294 -8.42 -20.84 -4.34
CA PHE A 294 -7.21 -21.19 -3.60
C PHE A 294 -6.87 -20.18 -2.49
N ASP A 295 -7.90 -19.60 -1.85
CA ASP A 295 -7.76 -18.64 -0.74
C ASP A 295 -6.94 -17.39 -1.10
N GLY A 296 -7.17 -16.85 -2.30
CA GLY A 296 -6.63 -15.55 -2.72
C GLY A 296 -7.09 -14.43 -1.77
N PRO A 297 -6.31 -13.34 -1.66
CA PRO A 297 -6.62 -12.25 -0.76
C PRO A 297 -7.96 -11.58 -1.13
N ASP A 298 -8.78 -11.27 -0.12
CA ASP A 298 -10.11 -10.70 -0.34
C ASP A 298 -10.08 -9.27 -0.94
N GLY A 299 -8.98 -8.54 -0.75
CA GLY A 299 -8.76 -7.18 -1.24
C GLY A 299 -9.43 -6.08 -0.43
N PHE A 300 -10.09 -6.42 0.69
CA PHE A 300 -10.83 -5.48 1.54
C PHE A 300 -10.26 -5.39 2.95
N ASN A 301 -9.77 -6.50 3.50
CA ASN A 301 -9.27 -6.56 4.87
C ASN A 301 -7.74 -6.61 4.91
N SER A 302 -7.18 -5.95 5.92
CA SER A 302 -5.76 -6.10 6.26
C SER A 302 -5.61 -7.24 7.27
N CYS A 303 -4.90 -8.30 6.89
CA CYS A 303 -4.62 -9.44 7.76
C CYS A 303 -3.10 -9.64 7.94
N SER A 304 -2.68 -10.17 9.09
CA SER A 304 -1.27 -10.55 9.35
C SER A 304 -0.87 -11.86 8.68
N ARG A 305 -1.84 -12.69 8.38
CA ARG A 305 -1.71 -13.97 7.67
C ARG A 305 -2.95 -14.15 6.81
N ARG A 306 -2.78 -14.73 5.61
CA ARG A 306 -3.93 -15.12 4.79
C ARG A 306 -4.76 -16.17 5.52
N ASP A 307 -6.07 -16.07 5.36
CA ASP A 307 -6.96 -17.15 5.76
C ASP A 307 -6.68 -18.36 4.87
N VAL A 308 -6.72 -19.54 5.46
CA VAL A 308 -6.46 -20.81 4.78
C VAL A 308 -7.65 -21.68 5.08
N THR A 309 -8.43 -22.04 4.06
CA THR A 309 -9.47 -23.05 4.23
C THR A 309 -8.82 -24.41 4.45
N THR A 310 -9.27 -25.11 5.49
CA THR A 310 -8.84 -26.47 5.85
C THR A 310 -9.47 -27.52 4.95
#